data_AF-A0A368CL55-F1
#
_entry.id   AF-A0A368CL55-F1
#
_cell.length_a   1.000
_cell.length_b   1.000
_cell.length_c   1.000
_cell.angle_alpha   90.00
_cell.angle_beta   90.00
_cell.angle_gamma   90.00
#
_symmetry.space_group_name_H-M   'P 1'
#
loop_
_entity.id
_entity.type
_entity.pdbx_description
1 polymer ?
#
loop_
_entity_poly.entity_id
_entity_poly.type
_entity_poly.pdbx_seq_one_letter_code
_entity_poly.pdbx_strand_id
1 'polypeptide(L)' 'MSQSPAPAPAAAEPKPSFVKLAMRNMVRKGRQSLFHFALTAVGFGGVLLLLAWFARPAVPGA' A
#
# COMPACT_ATOMS: atom_id res chain seq x y z
N MET A 1 -29.21 -39.94 38.61
CA MET A 1 -28.33 -38.77 38.45
C MET A 1 -27.46 -38.99 37.22
N SER A 2 -27.80 -38.37 36.09
CA SER A 2 -26.90 -38.27 34.93
C SER A 2 -27.17 -36.94 34.26
N GLN A 3 -26.18 -36.07 34.39
CA GLN A 3 -26.18 -34.66 34.04
C GLN A 3 -26.15 -34.51 32.51
N SER A 4 -27.07 -33.72 31.95
CA SER A 4 -26.95 -33.21 30.57
C SER A 4 -25.76 -32.25 30.49
N PRO A 5 -24.96 -32.26 29.42
CA PRO A 5 -23.83 -31.35 29.29
C PRO A 5 -24.36 -29.92 29.12
N ALA A 6 -23.85 -28.99 29.93
CA ALA A 6 -24.12 -27.57 29.80
C ALA A 6 -23.58 -27.04 28.46
N PRO A 7 -24.26 -26.06 27.81
CA PRO A 7 -23.74 -25.46 26.60
C PRO A 7 -22.46 -24.69 26.92
N ALA A 8 -21.38 -25.00 26.20
CA ALA A 8 -20.13 -24.24 26.26
C ALA A 8 -20.38 -22.77 25.89
N PRO A 9 -19.75 -21.80 26.57
CA PRO A 9 -19.94 -20.39 26.25
C PRO A 9 -19.50 -20.15 24.80
N ALA A 10 -20.42 -19.61 23.99
CA ALA A 10 -20.13 -19.14 22.65
C ALA A 10 -18.95 -18.16 22.72
N ALA A 11 -17.83 -18.51 22.09
CA ALA A 11 -16.68 -17.64 21.96
C ALA A 11 -17.14 -16.36 21.26
N ALA A 12 -17.23 -15.26 22.01
CA ALA A 12 -17.50 -13.94 21.46
C ALA A 12 -16.43 -13.65 20.40
N GLU A 13 -16.85 -13.54 19.14
CA GLU A 13 -15.94 -13.20 18.04
C GLU A 13 -15.19 -11.91 18.42
N PRO A 14 -13.84 -11.90 18.37
CA PRO A 14 -13.10 -10.69 18.70
C PRO A 14 -13.52 -9.60 17.71
N LYS A 15 -14.04 -8.49 18.23
CA LYS A 15 -14.41 -7.31 17.42
C LYS A 15 -13.34 -7.09 16.34
N PRO A 16 -13.71 -7.03 15.05
CA PRO A 16 -12.72 -6.90 13.99
C PRO A 16 -11.87 -5.66 14.27
N SER A 17 -10.57 -5.88 14.48
CA SER A 17 -9.64 -4.82 14.84
C SER A 17 -9.71 -3.69 13.80
N PHE A 18 -9.88 -2.45 14.27
CA PHE A 18 -9.89 -1.26 13.42
C PHE A 18 -8.66 -1.18 12.50
N VAL A 19 -7.52 -1.68 12.98
CA VAL A 19 -6.29 -1.82 12.19
C VAL A 19 -6.51 -2.76 11.00
N LYS A 20 -7.15 -3.91 11.21
CA LYS A 20 -7.45 -4.89 10.14
C LYS A 20 -8.40 -4.31 9.09
N LEU A 21 -9.40 -3.53 9.49
CA LEU A 21 -10.31 -2.85 8.58
C LEU A 21 -9.60 -1.73 7.79
N ALA A 22 -8.79 -0.93 8.46
CA ALA A 22 -7.99 0.14 7.84
C ALA A 22 -6.95 -0.44 6.86
N MET A 23 -6.26 -1.53 7.23
CA MET A 23 -5.31 -2.23 6.37
C MET A 23 -6.00 -2.83 5.15
N ARG A 24 -7.16 -3.48 5.32
CA ARG A 24 -7.93 -3.99 4.16
C ARG A 24 -8.33 -2.88 3.20
N ASN A 25 -8.67 -1.70 3.70
CA ASN A 25 -8.98 -0.55 2.85
C ASN A 25 -7.71 -0.01 2.15
N MET A 26 -6.59 0.17 2.85
CA MET A 26 -5.32 0.59 2.22
C MET A 26 -4.82 -0.40 1.16
N VAL A 27 -5.06 -1.69 1.37
CA VAL A 27 -4.74 -2.75 0.39
C VAL A 27 -5.69 -2.71 -0.81
N ARG A 28 -7.00 -2.67 -0.57
CA ARG A 28 -8.01 -2.67 -1.65
C ARG A 28 -7.98 -1.34 -2.44
N LYS A 29 -7.49 -0.27 -1.82
CA LYS A 29 -7.36 1.09 -2.38
C LYS A 29 -5.91 1.47 -2.69
N GLY A 30 -5.05 0.48 -2.97
CA GLY A 30 -3.64 0.70 -3.36
C GLY A 30 -3.45 1.45 -4.68
N ARG A 31 -4.50 1.60 -5.49
CA ARG A 31 -4.45 2.40 -6.73
C ARG A 31 -4.17 3.88 -6.46
N GLN A 32 -4.63 4.41 -5.32
CA GLN A 32 -4.42 5.82 -4.98
C GLN A 32 -2.94 6.09 -4.63
N SER A 33 -2.33 5.26 -3.78
CA SER A 33 -0.90 5.39 -3.46
C SER A 33 -0.02 5.14 -4.69
N LEU A 34 -0.38 4.17 -5.54
CA LEU A 34 0.34 3.91 -6.78
C LEU A 34 0.23 5.06 -7.77
N PHE A 35 -0.93 5.72 -7.86
CA PHE A 35 -1.11 6.90 -8.71
C PHE A 35 -0.23 8.07 -8.25
N HIS A 36 -0.20 8.36 -6.96
CA HIS A 36 0.66 9.43 -6.43
C HIS A 36 2.14 9.11 -6.64
N PHE A 37 2.56 7.86 -6.39
CA PHE A 37 3.93 7.43 -6.62
C PHE A 37 4.33 7.46 -8.10
N ALA A 38 3.45 7.04 -9.00
CA ALA A 38 3.70 7.11 -10.43
C ALA A 38 3.78 8.55 -10.92
N LEU A 39 2.89 9.43 -10.44
CA LEU A 39 2.92 10.85 -10.79
C LEU A 39 4.25 11.50 -10.38
N THR A 40 4.74 11.22 -9.18
CA THR A 40 6.05 11.73 -8.73
C THR A 40 7.20 11.10 -9.50
N ALA A 41 7.17 9.79 -9.76
CA ALA A 41 8.20 9.10 -10.53
C ALA A 41 8.30 9.65 -11.96
N VAL A 42 7.18 9.89 -12.63
CA VAL A 42 7.13 10.46 -13.98
C VAL A 42 7.56 11.92 -13.98
N GLY A 43 7.09 12.73 -13.03
CA GLY A 43 7.51 14.12 -12.91
C GLY A 43 9.01 14.26 -12.66
N PHE A 44 9.53 13.50 -11.69
CA PHE A 44 10.97 13.47 -11.39
C PHE A 44 11.79 12.93 -12.57
N GLY A 45 11.36 11.82 -13.18
CA GLY A 45 11.99 11.27 -14.38
C GLY A 45 11.99 12.26 -15.54
N GLY A 46 10.89 12.97 -15.77
CA GLY A 46 10.79 14.03 -16.76
C GLY A 46 11.78 15.17 -16.51
N VAL A 47 11.93 15.62 -15.26
CA VAL A 47 12.94 16.63 -14.88
C VAL A 47 14.35 16.12 -15.16
N LEU A 48 14.67 14.87 -14.80
CA LEU A 48 15.97 14.27 -15.09
C LEU A 48 16.24 14.19 -16.60
N LEU A 49 15.24 13.79 -17.40
CA LEU A 49 15.36 13.72 -18.85
C LEU A 49 15.52 15.11 -19.48
N LEU A 50 14.78 16.11 -19.00
CA LEU A 50 14.94 17.50 -19.41
C LEU A 50 16.33 18.03 -19.09
N LEU A 51 16.83 17.73 -17.89
CA LEU A 51 18.18 18.13 -17.48
C LEU A 51 19.24 17.41 -18.31
N ALA A 52 19.09 16.11 -18.56
CA ALA A 52 20.01 15.34 -19.40
C ALA A 52 20.02 15.86 -20.85
N TRP A 53 18.85 16.21 -21.39
CA TRP A 53 18.74 16.80 -22.72
C TRP A 53 19.34 18.21 -22.78
N PHE A 54 18.99 19.08 -21.81
CA PHE A 54 19.41 20.48 -21.80
C PHE A 54 20.89 20.65 -21.47
N ALA A 55 21.40 19.89 -20.50
CA ALA A 55 22.79 19.97 -20.10
C ALA A 55 23.74 19.39 -21.15
N ARG A 56 23.24 18.58 -22.10
CA ARG A 56 24.05 17.84 -23.10
C ARG A 56 25.36 17.34 -22.47
N PRO A 57 25.31 16.55 -21.38
CA PRO A 57 26.51 16.17 -20.66
C PRO A 57 27.48 15.53 -21.64
N ALA A 58 28.63 16.17 -21.84
CA ALA A 58 29.67 15.66 -22.70
C ALA A 58 30.13 14.34 -22.08
N VAL A 59 29.73 13.23 -22.69
CA VAL A 59 30.23 11.89 -22.36
C VAL A 59 31.72 11.90 -22.69
N PRO A 60 32.63 11.88 -21.69
CA PRO A 60 34.05 11.86 -21.98
C PRO A 60 34.36 10.48 -22.57
N GLY A 61 34.67 10.44 -23.88
CA GLY A 61 35.04 9.21 -24.59
C GLY A 61 34.03 8.64 -25.59
N ALA A 62 33.03 9.42 -26.05
CA ALA A 62 32.27 9.14 -27.28
C ALA A 62 32.74 10.02 -28.44
#